data_AF-A0A0K0FKZ7-F1
#
_entry.id   AF-A0A0K0FKZ7-F1
#
_cell.length_a   1.000
_cell.length_b   1.000
_cell.length_c   1.000
_cell.angle_alpha   90.00
_cell.angle_beta   90.00
_cell.angle_gamma   90.00
#
_symmetry.space_group_name_H-M   'P 1'
#
loop_
_entity.id
_entity.type
_entity.pdbx_description
1 polymer ?
#
loop_
_entity_poly.entity_id
_entity_poly.type
_entity_poly.pdbx_seq_one_letter_code
_entity_poly.pdbx_strand_id
1 'polypeptide(L)'
;MPLPLKYLEKDNVLVQSLYLKNFPDNFIYIPENTFALTDSNLNIGHQKKYSSRKYESVKCSCDNSKYFTDDFKQLTQEGYNLITTSGYEHPISKCDDKKCRLKLEAYYESKKDRRLEIFFKNPTIGWGLRTLEFIPKYSFIGEYVGWYEKSDALLEPSAYIFQFGYTNYNVISDARRFGNYTRFANHSCNPNVLTIEANCKGWSSYKKKKNDKGESKTKYKHIPQIWFIADQDIYPGEELFINYGTSYFTNVDYNCLCGEPNCMVNNL
;
A
#
# COMPACT_ATOMS: atom_id res chain seq x y z
N MET A 1 -21.43 -15.03 6.00
CA MET A 1 -20.13 -15.11 5.29
C MET A 1 -19.12 -15.79 6.20
N PRO A 2 -18.43 -16.87 5.80
CA PRO A 2 -17.38 -17.41 6.66
C PRO A 2 -16.26 -16.39 6.75
N LEU A 3 -15.88 -16.01 7.97
CA LEU A 3 -14.74 -15.13 8.20
C LEU A 3 -13.51 -15.72 7.51
N PRO A 4 -12.63 -14.86 6.94
CA PRO A 4 -11.49 -15.28 6.15
C PRO A 4 -10.34 -15.82 7.02
N LEU A 5 -10.65 -16.62 8.06
CA LEU A 5 -9.72 -17.06 9.10
C LEU A 5 -8.44 -17.69 8.51
N LYS A 6 -8.57 -18.54 7.49
CA LYS A 6 -7.42 -19.15 6.81
C LYS A 6 -6.44 -18.12 6.21
N TYR A 7 -6.95 -17.03 5.65
CA TYR A 7 -6.10 -15.99 5.07
C TYR A 7 -5.48 -15.10 6.15
N LEU A 8 -6.27 -14.77 7.18
CA LEU A 8 -5.81 -14.03 8.34
C LEU A 8 -4.68 -14.78 9.09
N GLU A 9 -4.81 -16.09 9.28
CA GLU A 9 -3.76 -16.95 9.84
C GLU A 9 -2.47 -16.92 9.02
N LYS A 10 -2.59 -16.97 7.68
CA LYS A 10 -1.43 -16.92 6.78
C LYS A 10 -0.70 -15.57 6.88
N ASP A 11 -1.44 -14.48 7.06
CA ASP A 11 -0.89 -13.14 7.20
C ASP A 11 -0.50 -12.80 8.65
N ASN A 12 -0.61 -13.75 9.59
CA ASN A 12 -0.35 -13.57 11.03
C ASN A 12 -1.21 -12.44 11.65
N VAL A 13 -2.47 -12.36 11.23
CA VAL A 13 -3.45 -11.39 11.70
C VAL A 13 -4.57 -12.08 12.47
N LEU A 14 -4.87 -11.59 13.67
CA LEU A 14 -6.02 -12.01 14.46
C LEU A 14 -7.22 -11.11 14.20
N VAL A 15 -8.43 -11.60 14.47
CA VAL A 15 -9.64 -10.78 14.49
C VAL A 15 -10.35 -10.96 15.82
N GLN A 16 -10.70 -9.86 16.47
CA GLN A 16 -11.40 -9.90 17.75
C GLN A 16 -12.79 -10.51 17.58
N SER A 17 -13.03 -11.64 18.25
CA SER A 17 -14.23 -12.45 18.03
C SER A 17 -15.51 -11.86 18.63
N LEU A 18 -15.40 -11.09 19.72
CA LEU A 18 -16.56 -10.60 20.49
C LEU A 18 -17.50 -9.68 19.69
N TYR A 19 -16.99 -9.03 18.64
CA TYR A 19 -17.73 -8.03 17.86
C TYR A 19 -17.95 -8.44 16.41
N LEU A 20 -17.76 -9.72 16.05
CA LEU A 20 -17.88 -10.20 14.68
C LEU A 20 -19.26 -9.97 14.04
N LYS A 21 -20.32 -9.83 14.85
CA LYS A 21 -21.65 -9.40 14.37
C LYS A 21 -21.66 -8.02 13.70
N ASN A 22 -20.65 -7.19 13.98
CA ASN A 22 -20.45 -5.87 13.39
C ASN A 22 -19.41 -5.91 12.25
N PHE A 23 -18.92 -7.09 11.87
CA PHE A 23 -17.92 -7.21 10.80
C PHE A 23 -18.60 -6.96 9.44
N PRO A 24 -17.94 -6.28 8.48
CA PRO A 24 -18.59 -5.92 7.21
C PRO A 24 -19.04 -7.14 6.39
N ASP A 25 -20.33 -7.23 6.07
CA ASP A 25 -20.93 -8.40 5.39
C ASP A 25 -20.50 -8.55 3.91
N ASN A 26 -20.16 -7.44 3.24
CA ASN A 26 -19.82 -7.40 1.81
C ASN A 26 -18.31 -7.28 1.55
N PHE A 27 -17.49 -7.58 2.54
CA PHE A 27 -16.04 -7.52 2.44
C PHE A 27 -15.42 -8.89 2.19
N ILE A 28 -14.64 -9.00 1.12
CA ILE A 28 -13.88 -10.19 0.76
C ILE A 28 -12.40 -9.92 1.03
N TYR A 29 -11.82 -10.75 1.89
CA TYR A 29 -10.41 -10.65 2.21
C TYR A 29 -9.54 -11.22 1.10
N ILE A 30 -8.58 -10.44 0.62
CA ILE A 30 -7.57 -10.81 -0.36
C ILE A 30 -6.20 -10.41 0.19
N PRO A 31 -5.23 -11.32 0.34
CA PRO A 31 -3.97 -11.05 1.04
C PRO A 31 -3.00 -10.14 0.28
N GLU A 32 -3.15 -10.03 -1.04
CA GLU A 32 -2.25 -9.25 -1.90
C GLU A 32 -2.94 -8.78 -3.18
N ASN A 33 -2.48 -7.66 -3.76
CA ASN A 33 -2.94 -7.26 -5.08
C ASN A 33 -2.44 -8.25 -6.15
N THR A 34 -3.35 -8.67 -7.01
CA THR A 34 -3.09 -9.49 -8.19
C THR A 34 -3.73 -8.84 -9.41
N PHE A 35 -3.44 -9.32 -10.62
CA PHE A 35 -4.10 -8.82 -11.83
C PHE A 35 -5.63 -9.02 -11.81
N ALA A 36 -6.15 -9.94 -11.00
CA ALA A 36 -7.58 -10.14 -10.84
C ALA A 36 -8.26 -8.99 -10.06
N LEU A 37 -7.49 -8.15 -9.36
CA LEU A 37 -7.97 -6.96 -8.67
C LEU A 37 -7.71 -5.68 -9.50
N THR A 38 -7.81 -5.78 -10.81
CA THR A 38 -7.59 -4.62 -11.69
C THR A 38 -8.67 -4.54 -12.75
N ASP A 39 -9.16 -3.34 -13.05
CA ASP A 39 -10.04 -3.14 -14.19
C ASP A 39 -9.31 -3.49 -15.49
N SER A 40 -9.99 -4.27 -16.34
CA SER A 40 -9.40 -4.80 -17.56
C SER A 40 -8.91 -3.70 -18.53
N ASN A 41 -9.51 -2.51 -18.51
CA ASN A 41 -9.13 -1.39 -19.36
C ASN A 41 -7.80 -0.76 -18.92
N LEU A 42 -7.35 -1.07 -17.70
CA LEU A 42 -6.03 -0.68 -17.23
C LEU A 42 -4.93 -1.45 -17.98
N ASN A 43 -5.17 -2.63 -18.54
CA ASN A 43 -4.12 -3.41 -19.23
C ASN A 43 -2.86 -3.61 -18.37
N ILE A 44 -3.02 -3.81 -17.06
CA ILE A 44 -1.90 -4.04 -16.13
C ILE A 44 -1.34 -5.46 -16.36
N GLY A 45 -0.02 -5.57 -16.36
CA GLY A 45 0.68 -6.84 -16.47
C GLY A 45 2.15 -6.72 -16.11
N HIS A 46 2.88 -7.83 -16.12
CA HIS A 46 4.33 -7.80 -15.91
C HIS A 46 5.04 -7.05 -17.04
N GLN A 47 6.10 -6.32 -16.67
CA GLN A 47 7.00 -5.71 -17.64
C GLN A 47 7.61 -6.78 -18.55
N LYS A 48 7.26 -6.73 -19.85
CA LYS A 48 7.86 -7.63 -20.86
C LYS A 48 9.34 -7.31 -21.00
N LYS A 49 10.21 -8.21 -20.55
CA LYS A 49 11.67 -8.12 -20.75
C LYS A 49 11.96 -8.37 -22.23
N TYR A 50 12.20 -7.32 -23.01
CA TYR A 50 12.76 -7.49 -24.34
C TYR A 50 14.21 -7.94 -24.17
N SER A 51 14.60 -9.04 -24.81
CA SER A 51 15.98 -9.50 -24.84
C SER A 51 16.82 -8.53 -25.68
N SER A 52 17.23 -7.40 -25.09
CA SER A 52 18.33 -6.65 -25.65
C SER A 52 19.62 -7.47 -25.48
N ARG A 53 20.46 -7.41 -26.52
CA ARG A 53 21.72 -8.14 -26.70
C ARG A 53 22.49 -8.32 -25.39
N LYS A 54 23.13 -9.49 -25.23
CA LYS A 54 24.11 -9.81 -24.18
C LYS A 54 25.25 -8.77 -24.19
N TYR A 55 25.02 -7.59 -23.65
CA TYR A 55 26.11 -6.74 -23.20
C TYR A 55 26.67 -7.41 -21.95
N GLU A 56 27.96 -7.75 -21.99
CA GLU A 56 28.68 -8.23 -20.82
C GLU A 56 28.46 -7.24 -19.69
N SER A 57 27.85 -7.74 -18.62
CA SER A 57 27.29 -6.89 -17.59
C SER A 57 28.39 -6.29 -16.73
N VAL A 58 28.46 -4.96 -16.75
CA VAL A 58 29.02 -4.13 -15.68
C VAL A 58 28.25 -4.44 -14.39
N LYS A 59 28.93 -4.45 -13.24
CA LYS A 59 28.32 -4.55 -11.90
C LYS A 59 27.29 -3.42 -11.75
N CYS A 60 26.13 -3.68 -11.14
CA CYS A 60 25.13 -2.62 -10.89
C CYS A 60 25.81 -1.42 -10.24
N SER A 61 25.62 -0.24 -10.82
CA SER A 61 26.08 1.02 -10.24
C SER A 61 25.18 1.51 -9.09
N CYS A 62 24.07 0.81 -8.85
CA CYS A 62 23.16 1.09 -7.75
C CYS A 62 23.79 0.72 -6.40
N ASP A 63 24.09 1.72 -5.58
CA ASP A 63 24.39 1.52 -4.16
C ASP A 63 23.10 1.57 -3.34
N ASN A 64 22.35 0.46 -3.41
CA ASN A 64 21.11 0.30 -2.64
C ASN A 64 21.35 -0.41 -1.30
N SER A 65 22.59 -0.84 -1.03
CA SER A 65 22.93 -1.56 0.20
C SER A 65 22.72 -0.69 1.43
N LYS A 66 23.02 0.60 1.33
CA LYS A 66 22.80 1.59 2.38
C LYS A 66 21.34 1.87 2.73
N TYR A 67 20.37 1.44 1.93
CA TYR A 67 18.94 1.75 2.17
C TYR A 67 18.22 0.70 3.00
N PHE A 68 18.82 -0.47 3.16
CA PHE A 68 18.24 -1.60 3.88
C PHE A 68 19.25 -2.14 4.89
N THR A 69 18.73 -2.71 5.96
CA THR A 69 19.49 -3.58 6.85
C THR A 69 20.02 -4.81 6.09
N ASP A 70 21.06 -5.45 6.61
CA ASP A 70 21.73 -6.59 5.94
C ASP A 70 20.80 -7.78 5.65
N ASP A 71 19.78 -7.98 6.50
CA ASP A 71 18.76 -9.02 6.33
C ASP A 71 17.60 -8.59 5.41
N PHE A 72 17.60 -7.33 4.96
CA PHE A 72 16.57 -6.68 4.17
C PHE A 72 15.19 -6.63 4.84
N LYS A 73 15.09 -6.73 6.16
CA LYS A 73 13.80 -6.69 6.87
C LYS A 73 13.37 -5.29 7.33
N GLN A 74 14.28 -4.33 7.32
CA GLN A 74 14.03 -2.94 7.70
C GLN A 74 14.76 -1.97 6.77
N LEU A 75 14.21 -0.77 6.57
CA LEU A 75 14.98 0.32 5.97
C LEU A 75 16.00 0.87 6.98
N THR A 76 17.10 1.40 6.47
CA THR A 76 17.97 2.28 7.25
C THR A 76 17.36 3.69 7.33
N GLN A 77 17.97 4.56 8.13
CA GLN A 77 17.65 5.98 8.10
C GLN A 77 17.82 6.60 6.70
N GLU A 78 18.88 6.24 5.95
CA GLU A 78 19.03 6.75 4.58
C GLU A 78 17.94 6.23 3.65
N GLY A 79 17.55 4.97 3.78
CA GLY A 79 16.47 4.38 2.99
C GLY A 79 15.12 5.05 3.29
N TYR A 80 14.86 5.31 4.57
CA TYR A 80 13.67 6.04 5.00
C TYR A 80 13.66 7.49 4.47
N ASN A 81 14.78 8.21 4.56
CA ASN A 81 14.89 9.58 4.06
C ASN A 81 14.71 9.64 2.53
N LEU A 82 15.19 8.64 1.81
CA LEU A 82 15.00 8.54 0.37
C LEU A 82 13.50 8.47 0.01
N ILE A 83 12.75 7.59 0.67
CA ILE A 83 11.32 7.39 0.36
C ILE A 83 10.45 8.56 0.79
N THR A 84 10.81 9.27 1.86
CA THR A 84 10.05 10.45 2.32
C THR A 84 10.34 11.70 1.53
N THR A 85 11.59 11.88 1.07
CA THR A 85 12.00 13.09 0.34
C THR A 85 11.71 12.98 -1.16
N SER A 86 11.92 11.80 -1.75
CA SER A 86 11.90 11.59 -3.20
C SER A 86 11.02 10.43 -3.66
N GLY A 87 10.46 9.64 -2.74
CA GLY A 87 9.65 8.47 -3.07
C GLY A 87 8.39 8.81 -3.87
N TYR A 88 7.88 10.03 -3.75
CA TYR A 88 6.76 10.51 -4.55
C TYR A 88 7.14 10.73 -6.03
N GLU A 89 8.37 11.13 -6.34
CA GLU A 89 8.85 11.30 -7.72
C GLU A 89 9.51 10.02 -8.27
N HIS A 90 10.07 9.21 -7.37
CA HIS A 90 10.82 8.01 -7.68
C HIS A 90 10.45 6.90 -6.69
N PRO A 91 9.29 6.23 -6.87
CA PRO A 91 8.87 5.14 -6.01
C PRO A 91 9.94 4.06 -5.88
N ILE A 92 10.03 3.51 -4.67
CA ILE A 92 10.96 2.40 -4.43
C ILE A 92 10.61 1.23 -5.34
N SER A 93 11.56 0.83 -6.17
CA SER A 93 11.32 -0.13 -7.24
C SER A 93 12.54 -1.01 -7.44
N LYS A 94 12.29 -2.19 -8.04
CA LYS A 94 13.37 -3.10 -8.41
C LYS A 94 14.30 -2.42 -9.41
N CYS A 95 15.61 -2.59 -9.20
CA CYS A 95 16.58 -2.20 -10.20
C CYS A 95 16.40 -3.05 -11.48
N ASP A 96 16.51 -2.42 -12.65
CA ASP A 96 16.47 -3.12 -13.93
C ASP A 96 17.70 -4.03 -14.15
N ASP A 97 18.80 -3.80 -13.42
CA ASP A 97 19.99 -4.67 -13.46
C ASP A 97 19.75 -5.98 -12.71
N LYS A 98 19.84 -7.09 -13.44
CA LYS A 98 19.69 -8.45 -12.90
C LYS A 98 20.76 -8.85 -11.88
N LYS A 99 21.92 -8.19 -11.87
CA LYS A 99 22.97 -8.41 -10.86
C LYS A 99 22.75 -7.58 -9.60
N CYS A 100 21.78 -6.66 -9.59
CA CYS A 100 21.43 -5.89 -8.40
C CYS A 100 21.01 -6.83 -7.26
N ARG A 101 21.54 -6.57 -6.06
CA ARG A 101 21.21 -7.31 -4.84
C ARG A 101 20.04 -6.70 -4.07
N LEU A 102 19.31 -5.74 -4.63
CA LEU A 102 18.14 -5.15 -3.98
C LEU A 102 17.08 -6.24 -3.80
N LYS A 103 16.88 -6.68 -2.56
CA LYS A 103 15.88 -7.69 -2.21
C LYS A 103 14.61 -7.01 -1.70
N LEU A 104 13.95 -6.26 -2.59
CA LEU A 104 12.70 -5.58 -2.25
C LEU A 104 11.61 -6.60 -1.85
N GLU A 105 11.67 -7.82 -2.39
CA GLU A 105 10.84 -8.95 -1.97
C GLU A 105 11.12 -9.39 -0.53
N ALA A 106 12.37 -9.38 -0.06
CA ALA A 106 12.66 -9.76 1.32
C ALA A 106 12.06 -8.76 2.31
N TYR A 107 12.15 -7.46 1.98
CA TYR A 107 11.49 -6.41 2.75
C TYR A 107 9.96 -6.55 2.73
N TYR A 108 9.38 -6.79 1.55
CA TYR A 108 7.95 -7.06 1.41
C TYR A 108 7.47 -8.28 2.20
N GLU A 109 8.22 -9.39 2.16
CA GLU A 109 7.87 -10.62 2.87
C GLU A 109 8.10 -10.52 4.38
N SER A 110 8.80 -9.49 4.88
CA SER A 110 8.95 -9.25 6.32
C SER A 110 7.62 -8.89 7.02
N LYS A 111 6.53 -8.63 6.26
CA LYS A 111 5.17 -8.49 6.81
C LYS A 111 4.73 -9.70 7.64
N LYS A 112 5.22 -10.90 7.33
CA LYS A 112 4.92 -12.12 8.08
C LYS A 112 5.52 -12.14 9.49
N ASP A 113 6.50 -11.28 9.72
CA ASP A 113 7.12 -11.05 11.03
C ASP A 113 6.30 -10.03 11.85
N ARG A 114 5.07 -9.69 11.42
CA ARG A 114 4.14 -8.81 12.13
C ARG A 114 2.96 -9.63 12.63
N ARG A 115 2.68 -9.54 13.91
CA ARG A 115 1.51 -10.12 14.58
C ARG A 115 0.52 -9.01 14.84
N LEU A 116 -0.53 -8.95 14.03
CA LEU A 116 -1.50 -7.86 14.08
C LEU A 116 -2.87 -8.37 14.56
N GLU A 117 -3.72 -7.44 14.95
CA GLU A 117 -5.11 -7.72 15.30
C GLU A 117 -6.05 -6.68 14.69
N ILE A 118 -7.07 -7.16 13.98
CA ILE A 118 -8.25 -6.39 13.63
C ILE A 118 -9.18 -6.40 14.84
N PHE A 119 -9.34 -5.25 15.49
CA PHE A 119 -10.10 -5.12 16.72
C PHE A 119 -11.26 -4.14 16.56
N PHE A 120 -12.32 -4.31 17.33
CA PHE A 120 -13.43 -3.37 17.33
C PHE A 120 -13.07 -2.22 18.27
N LYS A 121 -12.88 -1.02 17.72
CA LYS A 121 -12.47 0.16 18.46
C LYS A 121 -13.63 0.71 19.29
N ASN A 122 -14.72 1.07 18.64
CA ASN A 122 -15.97 1.54 19.26
C ASN A 122 -17.09 1.66 18.21
N PRO A 123 -18.35 1.92 18.62
CA PRO A 123 -19.47 2.06 17.68
C PRO A 123 -19.36 3.23 16.67
N THR A 124 -18.55 4.25 16.96
CA THR A 124 -18.44 5.46 16.12
C THR A 124 -17.40 5.29 15.01
N ILE A 125 -16.21 4.78 15.35
CA ILE A 125 -15.11 4.56 14.41
C ILE A 125 -15.23 3.17 13.75
N GLY A 126 -15.81 2.21 14.46
CA GLY A 126 -15.92 0.82 14.01
C GLY A 126 -14.67 0.02 14.32
N TRP A 127 -14.05 -0.55 13.28
CA TRP A 127 -12.90 -1.43 13.40
C TRP A 127 -11.58 -0.67 13.29
N GLY A 128 -10.54 -1.20 13.91
CA GLY A 128 -9.17 -0.69 13.85
C GLY A 128 -8.18 -1.83 13.62
N LEU A 129 -6.94 -1.47 13.38
CA LEU A 129 -5.81 -2.40 13.25
C LEU A 129 -4.78 -2.04 14.31
N ARG A 130 -4.36 -3.01 15.13
CA ARG A 130 -3.30 -2.81 16.13
C ARG A 130 -2.23 -3.87 16.02
N THR A 131 -1.05 -3.60 16.57
CA THR A 131 0.00 -4.61 16.70
C THR A 131 -0.14 -5.38 18.01
N LEU A 132 0.23 -6.66 18.01
CA LEU A 132 0.34 -7.51 19.20
C LEU A 132 1.79 -7.73 19.61
N GLU A 133 2.74 -7.15 18.87
CA GLU A 133 4.17 -7.21 19.15
C GLU A 133 4.85 -5.88 18.82
N PHE A 134 6.11 -5.75 19.22
CA PHE A 134 6.91 -4.58 18.90
C PHE A 134 7.22 -4.53 17.39
N ILE A 135 6.94 -3.39 16.76
CA ILE A 135 7.33 -3.09 15.39
C ILE A 135 8.40 -1.99 15.44
N PRO A 136 9.66 -2.31 15.13
CA PRO A 136 10.70 -1.29 15.02
C PRO A 136 10.34 -0.27 13.95
N LYS A 137 10.71 0.99 14.19
CA LYS A 137 10.73 2.05 13.19
C LYS A 137 11.37 1.52 11.89
N TYR A 138 10.83 1.91 10.73
CA TYR A 138 11.31 1.52 9.40
C TYR A 138 11.04 0.08 8.97
N SER A 139 10.23 -0.66 9.75
CA SER A 139 9.74 -1.98 9.35
C SER A 139 8.61 -1.87 8.33
N PHE A 140 8.59 -2.81 7.39
CA PHE A 140 7.43 -3.02 6.53
C PHE A 140 6.30 -3.66 7.34
N ILE A 141 5.10 -3.08 7.23
CA ILE A 141 3.90 -3.57 7.92
C ILE A 141 2.99 -4.34 6.97
N GLY A 142 2.81 -3.84 5.75
CA GLY A 142 1.91 -4.46 4.80
C GLY A 142 1.69 -3.64 3.53
N GLU A 143 0.99 -4.24 2.59
CA GLU A 143 0.51 -3.59 1.37
C GLU A 143 -0.96 -3.24 1.54
N TYR A 144 -1.38 -2.05 1.08
CA TYR A 144 -2.80 -1.74 0.93
C TYR A 144 -3.37 -2.46 -0.29
N VAL A 145 -4.23 -3.44 -0.04
CA VAL A 145 -4.85 -4.27 -1.07
C VAL A 145 -6.24 -3.74 -1.40
N GLY A 146 -6.51 -3.59 -2.70
CA GLY A 146 -7.76 -3.01 -3.20
C GLY A 146 -7.94 -3.24 -4.70
N TRP A 147 -9.13 -2.93 -5.20
CA TRP A 147 -9.44 -2.97 -6.62
C TRP A 147 -8.84 -1.75 -7.33
N TYR A 148 -8.03 -1.99 -8.36
CA TYR A 148 -7.41 -0.91 -9.14
C TYR A 148 -8.35 -0.47 -10.25
N GLU A 149 -8.69 0.81 -10.24
CA GLU A 149 -9.65 1.44 -11.15
C GLU A 149 -9.04 2.73 -11.69
N LYS A 150 -9.56 3.26 -12.81
CA LYS A 150 -9.20 4.61 -13.22
C LYS A 150 -9.71 5.64 -12.21
N SER A 151 -8.96 6.71 -11.99
CA SER A 151 -9.34 7.78 -11.06
C SER A 151 -10.53 8.63 -11.54
N ASP A 152 -10.86 8.56 -12.84
CA ASP A 152 -12.03 9.21 -13.44
C ASP A 152 -13.25 8.28 -13.53
N ALA A 153 -13.16 7.06 -12.99
CA ALA A 153 -14.32 6.19 -12.88
C ALA A 153 -15.37 6.83 -11.97
N LEU A 154 -16.64 6.75 -12.39
CA LEU A 154 -17.79 7.15 -11.60
C LEU A 154 -17.99 6.14 -10.47
N LEU A 155 -17.18 6.24 -9.43
CA LEU A 155 -17.32 5.45 -8.23
C LEU A 155 -18.19 6.19 -7.22
N GLU A 156 -19.04 5.42 -6.53
CA GLU A 156 -19.65 5.88 -5.29
C GLU A 156 -18.54 6.31 -4.32
N PRO A 157 -18.71 7.43 -3.58
CA PRO A 157 -17.75 7.83 -2.56
C PRO A 157 -17.40 6.66 -1.62
N SER A 158 -16.11 6.51 -1.31
CA SER A 158 -15.59 5.43 -0.48
C SER A 158 -14.64 5.98 0.55
N ALA A 159 -14.81 5.53 1.79
CA ALA A 159 -13.80 5.70 2.83
C ALA A 159 -12.52 4.85 2.58
N TYR A 160 -12.49 4.02 1.54
CA TYR A 160 -11.44 3.03 1.29
C TYR A 160 -10.70 3.25 -0.03
N ILE A 161 -10.79 4.45 -0.60
CA ILE A 161 -10.04 4.80 -1.81
C ILE A 161 -8.71 5.42 -1.42
N PHE A 162 -7.64 4.84 -1.95
CA PHE A 162 -6.35 5.50 -2.06
C PHE A 162 -6.12 5.97 -3.49
N GLN A 163 -5.66 7.21 -3.63
CA GLN A 163 -5.20 7.74 -4.91
C GLN A 163 -3.69 7.64 -5.00
N PHE A 164 -3.20 7.10 -6.12
CA PHE A 164 -1.78 7.13 -6.43
C PHE A 164 -1.40 8.53 -6.91
N GLY A 165 -0.48 9.16 -6.20
CA GLY A 165 0.08 10.46 -6.53
C GLY A 165 1.20 10.37 -7.57
N TYR A 166 1.94 9.26 -7.61
CA TYR A 166 2.87 8.98 -8.68
C TYR A 166 2.17 8.16 -9.77
N THR A 167 1.61 8.84 -10.77
CA THR A 167 1.59 8.38 -12.17
C THR A 167 0.74 9.32 -13.04
N ASN A 168 1.18 9.57 -14.28
CA ASN A 168 0.32 10.08 -15.36
C ASN A 168 -0.78 9.08 -15.79
N TYR A 169 -1.04 8.06 -14.98
CA TYR A 169 -1.83 6.90 -15.31
C TYR A 169 -3.26 7.01 -14.77
N ASN A 170 -3.52 7.94 -13.83
CA ASN A 170 -4.84 8.23 -13.26
C ASN A 170 -5.49 6.95 -12.73
N VAL A 171 -4.89 6.34 -11.71
CA VAL A 171 -5.41 5.12 -11.07
C VAL A 171 -5.58 5.34 -9.57
N ILE A 172 -6.53 4.59 -9.02
CA ILE A 172 -6.86 4.53 -7.61
C ILE A 172 -6.92 3.06 -7.17
N SER A 173 -6.86 2.81 -5.87
CA SER A 173 -7.09 1.51 -5.24
C SER A 173 -8.27 1.61 -4.28
N ASP A 174 -9.38 0.91 -4.55
CA ASP A 174 -10.58 0.87 -3.68
C ASP A 174 -10.65 -0.44 -2.90
N ALA A 175 -10.49 -0.37 -1.57
CA ALA A 175 -10.56 -1.53 -0.67
C ALA A 175 -11.95 -1.78 -0.04
N ARG A 176 -13.01 -1.18 -0.58
CA ARG A 176 -14.37 -1.33 -0.04
C ARG A 176 -14.88 -2.77 -0.05
N ARG A 177 -14.73 -3.46 -1.18
CA ARG A 177 -15.22 -4.83 -1.39
C ARG A 177 -14.12 -5.88 -1.29
N PHE A 178 -12.93 -5.57 -1.77
CA PHE A 178 -11.79 -6.49 -1.80
C PHE A 178 -10.60 -5.82 -1.14
N GLY A 179 -9.96 -6.46 -0.16
CA GLY A 179 -8.80 -5.89 0.53
C GLY A 179 -8.26 -6.81 1.60
N ASN A 180 -7.20 -6.40 2.29
CA ASN A 180 -6.58 -7.16 3.39
C ASN A 180 -6.73 -6.41 4.72
N TYR A 181 -5.92 -6.77 5.72
CA TYR A 181 -5.94 -6.18 7.06
C TYR A 181 -5.63 -4.68 7.10
N THR A 182 -4.85 -4.14 6.16
CA THR A 182 -4.43 -2.72 6.20
C THR A 182 -5.59 -1.76 5.94
N ARG A 183 -6.70 -2.22 5.34
CA ARG A 183 -7.91 -1.41 5.14
C ARG A 183 -8.55 -0.94 6.46
N PHE A 184 -8.20 -1.58 7.57
CA PHE A 184 -8.71 -1.29 8.91
C PHE A 184 -7.80 -0.34 9.70
N ALA A 185 -6.69 0.13 9.12
CA ALA A 185 -5.88 1.17 9.75
C ALA A 185 -6.65 2.50 9.70
N ASN A 186 -6.88 3.11 10.86
CA ASN A 186 -7.63 4.35 10.97
C ASN A 186 -6.75 5.57 10.67
N HIS A 187 -7.42 6.73 10.56
CA HIS A 187 -6.73 8.00 10.43
C HIS A 187 -6.16 8.51 11.77
N SER A 188 -4.96 9.07 11.74
CA SER A 188 -4.50 10.08 12.71
C SER A 188 -3.83 11.27 12.00
N CYS A 189 -4.01 12.47 12.56
CA CYS A 189 -3.26 13.66 12.14
C CYS A 189 -1.78 13.58 12.55
N ASN A 190 -1.43 12.69 13.49
CA ASN A 190 -0.07 12.32 13.88
C ASN A 190 0.08 10.79 13.73
N PRO A 191 0.18 10.29 12.49
CA PRO A 191 0.21 8.87 12.21
C PRO A 191 1.53 8.23 12.68
N ASN A 192 1.48 6.94 13.04
CA ASN A 192 2.67 6.13 13.31
C ASN A 192 3.05 5.22 12.12
N VAL A 193 2.27 5.26 11.04
CA VAL A 193 2.50 4.53 9.80
C VAL A 193 2.59 5.51 8.63
N LEU A 194 3.72 5.45 7.92
CA LEU A 194 3.93 6.10 6.64
C LEU A 194 3.34 5.25 5.52
N THR A 195 2.59 5.89 4.62
CA THR A 195 2.15 5.28 3.36
C THR A 195 3.02 5.75 2.21
N ILE A 196 3.63 4.82 1.46
CA ILE A 196 4.43 5.14 0.27
C ILE A 196 3.93 4.39 -0.96
N GLU A 197 4.33 4.88 -2.12
CA GLU A 197 4.21 4.13 -3.36
C GLU A 197 5.49 3.32 -3.62
N ALA A 198 5.31 2.07 -4.04
CA ALA A 198 6.38 1.13 -4.32
C ALA A 198 6.03 0.26 -5.52
N ASN A 199 7.00 -0.11 -6.36
CA ASN A 199 6.79 -1.09 -7.43
C ASN A 199 7.67 -2.32 -7.21
N CYS A 200 7.24 -3.17 -6.27
CA CYS A 200 7.88 -4.45 -6.02
C CYS A 200 7.38 -5.54 -6.97
N LYS A 201 6.13 -5.48 -7.43
CA LYS A 201 5.58 -6.53 -8.28
C LYS A 201 6.02 -6.45 -9.75
N GLY A 202 6.76 -5.40 -10.14
CA GLY A 202 7.24 -5.19 -11.50
C GLY A 202 6.08 -5.00 -12.49
N TRP A 203 5.00 -4.38 -12.00
CA TRP A 203 3.80 -4.15 -12.79
C TRP A 203 4.01 -2.96 -13.72
N SER A 204 3.46 -3.12 -14.92
CA SER A 204 3.48 -2.15 -16.00
C SER A 204 2.10 -2.11 -16.64
N SER A 205 1.83 -1.05 -17.40
CA SER A 205 0.59 -0.89 -18.14
C SER A 205 0.86 -0.26 -19.51
N TYR A 206 -0.16 -0.24 -20.36
CA TYR A 206 -0.21 0.62 -21.53
C TYR A 206 -1.61 1.18 -21.77
N LYS A 207 -1.68 2.36 -22.40
CA LYS A 207 -2.91 2.92 -22.97
C LYS A 207 -2.79 2.93 -24.49
N LYS A 208 -3.84 2.50 -25.18
CA LYS A 208 -3.98 2.56 -26.64
C LYS A 208 -4.92 3.71 -26.99
N LYS A 209 -4.54 4.54 -27.95
CA LYS A 209 -5.39 5.62 -28.48
C LYS A 209 -5.42 5.50 -30.00
N LYS A 210 -6.60 5.22 -30.55
CA LYS A 210 -6.85 5.20 -32.00
C LYS A 210 -7.20 6.60 -32.46
N ASN A 211 -6.61 7.05 -33.57
CA ASN A 211 -6.94 8.28 -34.25
C ASN A 211 -6.96 8.04 -35.77
N ASP A 212 -7.34 9.05 -36.55
CA ASP A 212 -7.44 8.96 -38.02
C ASP A 212 -6.10 8.62 -38.69
N LYS A 213 -4.98 8.78 -37.96
CA LYS A 213 -3.61 8.50 -38.42
C LYS A 213 -3.06 7.13 -37.96
N GLY A 214 -3.85 6.33 -37.23
CA GLY A 214 -3.46 5.00 -36.74
C GLY A 214 -3.68 4.76 -35.24
N GLU A 215 -3.00 3.76 -34.68
CA GLU A 215 -3.04 3.45 -33.24
C GLU A 215 -1.74 3.91 -32.57
N SER A 216 -1.85 4.78 -31.57
CA SER A 216 -0.72 5.15 -30.69
C SER A 216 -0.80 4.36 -29.38
N LYS A 217 0.36 3.97 -28.85
CA LYS A 217 0.47 3.18 -27.61
C LYS A 217 1.43 3.84 -26.62
N THR A 218 0.89 4.35 -25.51
CA THR A 218 1.67 4.89 -24.39
C THR A 218 1.93 3.79 -23.38
N LYS A 219 3.18 3.57 -22.96
CA LYS A 219 3.56 2.56 -21.96
C LYS A 219 3.88 3.21 -20.62
N TYR A 220 3.40 2.60 -19.54
CA TYR A 220 3.67 2.99 -18.16
C TYR A 220 4.49 1.88 -17.53
N LYS A 221 5.74 2.17 -17.18
CA LYS A 221 6.69 1.15 -16.70
C LYS A 221 6.45 0.74 -15.25
N HIS A 222 5.87 1.63 -14.46
CA HIS A 222 5.70 1.41 -13.04
C HIS A 222 4.27 1.65 -12.60
N ILE A 223 3.56 0.55 -12.34
CA ILE A 223 2.29 0.58 -11.64
C ILE A 223 2.58 0.30 -10.16
N PRO A 224 2.41 1.30 -9.29
CA PRO A 224 2.76 1.18 -7.88
C PRO A 224 1.79 0.28 -7.12
N GLN A 225 2.24 -0.13 -5.94
CA GLN A 225 1.49 -0.65 -4.81
C GLN A 225 1.61 0.38 -3.69
N ILE A 226 0.68 0.38 -2.75
CA ILE A 226 0.74 1.26 -1.57
C ILE A 226 1.26 0.44 -0.41
N TRP A 227 2.31 0.93 0.22
CA TRP A 227 3.03 0.23 1.27
C TRP A 227 2.93 0.98 2.58
N PHE A 228 2.73 0.24 3.66
CA PHE A 228 2.68 0.73 5.03
C PHE A 228 4.02 0.43 5.69
N ILE A 229 4.67 1.49 6.17
CA ILE A 229 5.99 1.44 6.81
C ILE A 229 5.87 2.10 8.18
N ALA A 230 6.43 1.48 9.22
CA ALA A 230 6.47 2.07 10.54
C ALA A 230 7.27 3.38 10.51
N ASP A 231 6.64 4.50 10.85
CA ASP A 231 7.28 5.81 10.91
C ASP A 231 7.98 6.05 12.24
N GLN A 232 7.63 5.27 13.26
CA GLN A 232 8.23 5.28 14.57
C GLN A 232 8.23 3.85 15.15
N ASP A 233 8.83 3.68 16.31
CA ASP A 233 8.67 2.45 17.08
C ASP A 233 7.21 2.31 17.53
N ILE A 234 6.61 1.14 17.34
CA ILE A 234 5.21 0.85 17.68
C ILE A 234 5.16 -0.33 18.64
N TYR A 235 4.51 -0.14 19.78
CA TYR A 235 4.49 -1.09 20.89
C TYR A 235 3.24 -1.99 20.88
N PRO A 236 3.29 -3.17 21.51
CA PRO A 236 2.15 -4.08 21.61
C PRO A 236 0.90 -3.38 22.14
N GLY A 237 -0.22 -3.55 21.46
CA GLY A 237 -1.52 -2.95 21.78
C GLY A 237 -1.77 -1.60 21.12
N GLU A 238 -0.74 -0.93 20.59
CA GLU A 238 -0.90 0.33 19.88
C GLU A 238 -1.59 0.13 18.52
N GLU A 239 -2.51 1.05 18.22
CA GLU A 239 -3.22 1.09 16.95
C GLU A 239 -2.33 1.68 15.85
N LEU A 240 -2.47 1.14 14.64
CA LEU A 240 -1.78 1.57 13.45
C LEU A 240 -2.62 2.65 12.76
N PHE A 241 -2.04 3.85 12.67
CA PHE A 241 -2.67 5.01 12.08
C PHE A 241 -1.91 5.50 10.86
N ILE A 242 -2.66 5.85 9.83
CA ILE A 242 -2.16 6.50 8.61
C ILE A 242 -2.74 7.90 8.49
N ASN A 243 -2.13 8.74 7.65
CA ASN A 243 -2.76 9.99 7.25
C ASN A 243 -3.64 9.75 6.01
N TYR A 244 -4.95 9.98 6.12
CA TYR A 244 -5.87 9.81 4.99
C TYR A 244 -5.77 10.95 3.97
N GLY A 245 -5.08 12.03 4.31
CA GLY A 245 -4.97 13.22 3.48
C GLY A 245 -6.21 14.13 3.59
N THR A 246 -6.03 15.40 3.25
CA THR A 246 -7.09 16.41 3.38
C THR A 246 -8.27 16.15 2.43
N SER A 247 -8.01 15.66 1.22
CA SER A 247 -9.04 15.34 0.22
C SER A 247 -10.06 14.31 0.67
N TYR A 248 -9.69 13.44 1.61
CA TYR A 248 -10.63 12.49 2.22
C TYR A 248 -11.73 13.21 3.00
N PHE A 249 -11.40 14.33 3.63
CA PHE A 249 -12.28 15.06 4.54
C PHE A 249 -13.03 16.23 3.90
N THR A 250 -12.74 16.58 2.64
CA THR A 250 -13.34 17.77 2.01
C THR A 250 -14.82 17.64 1.70
N ASN A 251 -15.37 16.43 1.59
CA ASN A 251 -16.75 16.18 1.16
C ASN A 251 -17.48 15.17 2.07
N VAL A 252 -17.18 15.19 3.37
CA VAL A 252 -17.78 14.27 4.35
C VAL A 252 -18.38 15.04 5.52
N ASP A 253 -19.53 14.58 5.99
CA ASP A 253 -20.29 15.23 7.07
C ASP A 253 -19.83 14.81 8.47
N TYR A 254 -18.59 14.33 8.61
CA TYR A 254 -18.03 13.88 9.89
C TYR A 254 -16.66 14.49 10.18
N ASN A 255 -16.41 14.71 11.46
CA ASN A 255 -15.15 15.24 11.97
C ASN A 255 -14.12 14.15 12.20
N CYS A 256 -12.84 14.53 12.15
CA CYS A 256 -11.77 13.64 12.56
C CYS A 256 -11.85 13.37 14.06
N LEU A 257 -11.75 12.09 14.44
CA LEU A 257 -11.82 11.61 15.83
C LEU A 257 -10.48 11.07 16.32
N CYS A 258 -9.36 11.55 15.76
CA CYS A 258 -8.03 11.05 16.12
C CYS A 258 -7.59 11.45 17.52
N GLY A 259 -8.14 12.54 18.07
CA GLY A 259 -7.79 13.04 19.40
C GLY A 259 -6.47 13.80 19.48
N GLU A 260 -5.80 14.02 18.35
CA GLU A 260 -4.54 14.76 18.31
C GLU A 260 -4.73 16.26 18.59
N PRO A 261 -3.88 16.90 19.41
CA PRO A 261 -3.97 18.33 19.70
C PRO A 261 -3.91 19.21 18.44
N ASN A 262 -3.19 18.76 17.42
CA ASN A 262 -3.00 19.45 16.15
C ASN A 262 -3.88 18.87 15.03
N CYS A 263 -5.09 18.41 15.37
CA CYS A 263 -6.03 17.87 14.39
C CYS A 263 -6.27 18.87 13.25
N MET A 264 -5.87 18.50 12.03
CA MET A 264 -5.96 19.36 10.84
C MET A 264 -7.38 19.41 10.24
N VAL A 265 -8.30 18.61 10.76
CA VAL A 265 -9.64 18.39 10.22
C VAL A 265 -10.67 18.58 11.33
N ASN A 266 -10.78 19.81 11.80
CA ASN A 266 -11.92 20.24 12.58
C ASN A 266 -12.83 21.02 11.63
N ASN A 267 -13.92 20.41 11.16
CA ASN A 267 -15.04 21.20 10.66
C ASN A 267 -15.67 21.82 11.91
N LEU A 268 -15.28 23.05 12.21
CA LEU A 268 -15.98 23.93 13.16
C LEU A 268 -17.36 24.26 12.60
#